data_AF-A0A6L8B5J0-F1
#
_entry.id   AF-A0A6L8B5J0-F1
#
_cell.length_a   1.000
_cell.length_b   1.000
_cell.length_c   1.000
_cell.angle_alpha   90.00
_cell.angle_beta   90.00
_cell.angle_gamma   90.00
#
_symmetry.space_group_name_H-M   'P 1'
#
loop_
_entity.id
_entity.type
_entity.pdbx_description
1 polymer ?
#
loop_
_entity_poly.entity_id
_entity_poly.type
_entity_poly.pdbx_seq_one_letter_code
_entity_poly.pdbx_strand_id
1 'polypeptide(L)'
;MQKEVTPFLKVNTEWTELEILSEPDVVITFYGYAPYLQVRKIKTGAEYRFYISAKSLAKRLEELRNSNNGIFKGIRFSVRKESMEQAAQYEVLSNKSIQDSGTSETSQENIRLSEDIQKKLEQVLS
;
A
#
# COMPACT_ATOMS: atom_id res chain seq x y z
N MET A 1 23.51 -4.14 -22.45
CA MET A 1 23.16 -4.21 -21.02
C MET A 1 22.39 -5.48 -20.77
N GLN A 2 22.94 -6.43 -20.01
CA GLN A 2 22.11 -7.48 -19.41
C GLN A 2 21.20 -6.78 -18.41
N LYS A 3 19.88 -6.79 -18.64
CA LYS A 3 18.93 -6.36 -17.62
C LYS A 3 19.05 -7.35 -16.48
N GLU A 4 19.54 -6.92 -15.32
CA GLU A 4 19.50 -7.75 -14.12
C GLU A 4 18.06 -8.20 -13.88
N VAL A 5 17.87 -9.51 -13.81
CA VAL A 5 16.55 -10.09 -13.61
C VAL A 5 16.21 -9.94 -12.13
N THR A 6 15.32 -9.01 -11.81
CA THR A 6 14.83 -8.82 -10.44
C THR A 6 14.33 -10.15 -9.88
N PRO A 7 14.81 -10.60 -8.71
CA PRO A 7 14.43 -11.89 -8.14
C PRO A 7 12.95 -11.92 -7.76
N PHE A 8 12.34 -13.10 -7.68
CA PHE A 8 10.98 -13.24 -7.17
C PHE A 8 10.97 -13.24 -5.63
N LEU A 9 9.93 -12.67 -5.04
CA LEU A 9 9.72 -12.70 -3.60
C LEU A 9 9.14 -14.04 -3.18
N LYS A 10 9.84 -14.75 -2.28
CA LYS A 10 9.28 -15.88 -1.55
C LYS A 10 8.75 -15.39 -0.20
N VAL A 11 7.45 -15.55 0.01
CA VAL A 11 6.78 -15.24 1.28
C VAL A 11 6.69 -16.52 2.12
N ASN A 12 7.08 -16.41 3.39
CA ASN A 12 7.02 -17.50 4.38
C ASN A 12 5.98 -17.17 5.46
N THR A 13 6.00 -17.87 6.58
CA THR A 13 5.10 -17.66 7.73
C THR A 13 5.44 -16.44 8.57
N GLU A 14 6.62 -15.85 8.38
CA GLU A 14 7.01 -14.61 9.06
C GLU A 14 6.47 -13.37 8.32
N TRP A 15 6.05 -12.37 9.10
CA TRP A 15 5.61 -11.08 8.55
C TRP A 15 6.74 -10.40 7.78
N THR A 16 6.46 -10.07 6.53
CA THR A 16 7.36 -9.32 5.66
C THR A 16 6.70 -8.00 5.28
N GLU A 17 7.34 -6.88 5.64
CA GLU A 17 6.89 -5.53 5.27
C GLU A 17 7.35 -5.16 3.86
N LEU A 18 6.40 -4.74 3.03
CA LEU A 18 6.60 -4.42 1.62
C LEU A 18 6.05 -3.02 1.27
N GLU A 19 6.70 -2.38 0.31
CA GLU A 19 6.19 -1.21 -0.41
C GLU A 19 6.04 -1.56 -1.90
N ILE A 20 4.91 -1.21 -2.50
CA ILE A 20 4.67 -1.43 -3.93
C ILE A 20 5.27 -0.29 -4.75
N LEU A 21 6.15 -0.63 -5.70
CA LEU A 21 6.90 0.33 -6.52
C LEU A 21 6.28 0.58 -7.90
N SER A 22 5.43 -0.33 -8.39
CA SER A 22 4.85 -0.30 -9.73
C SER A 22 3.37 -0.69 -9.75
N GLU A 23 2.71 -0.42 -10.88
CA GLU A 23 1.45 -1.07 -11.22
C GLU A 23 1.67 -2.53 -11.66
N PRO A 24 0.60 -3.36 -11.77
CA PRO A 24 0.70 -4.74 -12.21
C PRO A 24 1.29 -4.85 -13.61
N ASP A 25 2.24 -5.78 -13.76
CA ASP A 25 2.83 -6.17 -15.03
C ASP A 25 2.80 -7.70 -15.14
N VAL A 26 3.17 -8.25 -16.29
CA VAL A 26 3.18 -9.70 -16.54
C VAL A 26 4.58 -10.19 -16.87
N VAL A 27 4.88 -11.41 -16.45
CA VAL A 27 6.12 -12.08 -16.86
C VAL A 27 5.84 -13.50 -17.32
N ILE A 28 6.59 -13.97 -18.31
CA ILE A 28 6.50 -15.35 -18.79
C ILE A 28 7.13 -16.29 -17.74
N THR A 29 6.37 -17.33 -17.38
CA THR A 29 6.80 -18.43 -16.50
C THR A 29 6.63 -19.76 -17.23
N PHE A 30 7.02 -20.87 -16.61
CA PHE A 30 6.79 -22.20 -17.17
C PHE A 30 5.30 -22.49 -17.46
N TYR A 31 4.39 -21.89 -16.68
CA TYR A 31 2.95 -22.05 -16.82
C TYR A 31 2.29 -20.97 -17.69
N GLY A 32 3.09 -20.16 -18.41
CA GLY A 32 2.61 -19.02 -19.18
C GLY A 32 2.76 -17.69 -18.44
N TYR A 33 2.00 -16.67 -18.84
CA TYR A 33 2.10 -15.34 -18.24
C TYR A 33 1.52 -15.31 -16.82
N ALA A 34 2.30 -14.76 -15.88
CA ALA A 34 1.88 -14.54 -14.51
C ALA A 34 1.94 -13.04 -14.16
N PRO A 35 0.89 -12.48 -13.55
CA PRO A 35 0.90 -11.09 -13.07
C PRO A 35 1.79 -10.94 -11.84
N TYR A 36 2.52 -9.83 -11.78
CA TYR A 36 3.38 -9.48 -10.66
C TYR A 36 3.37 -7.97 -10.38
N LEU A 37 3.75 -7.61 -9.15
CA LEU A 37 4.08 -6.24 -8.75
C LEU A 37 5.57 -6.14 -8.44
N GLN A 38 6.19 -5.02 -8.79
CA GLN A 38 7.51 -4.70 -8.23
C GLN A 38 7.32 -4.20 -6.80
N VAL A 39 8.03 -4.82 -5.86
CA VAL A 39 7.94 -4.48 -4.44
C VAL A 39 9.32 -4.31 -3.84
N ARG A 40 9.42 -3.50 -2.79
CA ARG A 40 10.61 -3.36 -1.96
C ARG A 40 10.37 -3.94 -0.58
N LYS A 41 11.28 -4.76 -0.07
CA LYS A 41 11.29 -5.10 1.35
C LYS A 41 11.76 -3.90 2.16
N ILE A 42 10.92 -3.41 3.07
CA ILE A 42 11.25 -2.21 3.88
C ILE A 42 12.53 -2.43 4.70
N LYS A 43 12.65 -3.57 5.37
CA LYS A 43 13.79 -3.87 6.25
C LYS A 43 15.15 -3.89 5.54
N THR A 44 15.20 -4.34 4.28
CA THR A 44 16.47 -4.56 3.57
C THR A 44 16.67 -3.62 2.37
N GLY A 45 15.64 -2.89 1.94
CA GLY A 45 15.65 -2.08 0.72
C GLY A 45 15.70 -2.89 -0.58
N ALA A 46 15.73 -4.22 -0.51
CA ALA A 46 15.87 -5.08 -1.68
C ALA A 46 14.56 -5.16 -2.48
N GLU A 47 14.68 -5.12 -3.81
CA GLU A 47 13.55 -5.13 -4.74
C GLU A 47 13.29 -6.53 -5.30
N TYR A 48 12.00 -6.86 -5.45
CA TYR A 48 11.54 -8.17 -5.89
C TYR A 48 10.35 -8.05 -6.82
N ARG A 49 10.13 -9.10 -7.61
CA ARG A 49 8.84 -9.37 -8.26
C ARG A 49 7.95 -10.16 -7.31
N PHE A 50 6.77 -9.65 -7.03
CA PHE A 50 5.79 -10.30 -6.16
C PHE A 50 4.59 -10.78 -6.97
N TYR A 51 4.41 -12.10 -7.05
CA TYR A 51 3.28 -12.68 -7.78
C TYR A 51 1.97 -12.50 -7.02
N ILE A 52 0.94 -12.05 -7.74
CA ILE A 52 -0.34 -11.64 -7.13
C ILE A 52 -1.52 -12.53 -7.53
N SER A 53 -1.27 -13.70 -8.11
CA SER A 53 -2.31 -14.60 -8.63
C SER A 53 -3.10 -15.35 -7.56
N ALA A 54 -2.59 -15.46 -6.33
CA ALA A 54 -3.27 -16.18 -5.26
C ALA A 54 -4.55 -15.45 -4.85
N LYS A 55 -5.70 -16.15 -4.81
CA LYS A 55 -7.02 -15.54 -4.54
C LYS A 55 -7.08 -14.77 -3.21
N SER A 56 -6.51 -15.34 -2.15
CA SER A 56 -6.45 -14.71 -0.81
C SER A 56 -5.67 -13.39 -0.84
N LEU A 57 -4.57 -13.35 -1.59
CA LEU A 57 -3.75 -12.16 -1.77
C LEU A 57 -4.46 -11.13 -2.66
N ALA A 58 -4.96 -11.53 -3.83
CA ALA A 58 -5.62 -10.63 -4.78
C ALA A 58 -6.80 -9.89 -4.16
N LYS A 59 -7.64 -10.58 -3.37
CA LYS A 59 -8.77 -9.96 -2.67
C LYS A 59 -8.31 -8.83 -1.74
N ARG A 60 -7.27 -9.09 -0.93
CA ARG A 60 -6.74 -8.10 0.03
C ARG A 60 -6.03 -6.94 -0.67
N LEU A 61 -5.30 -7.23 -1.73
CA LEU A 61 -4.64 -6.22 -2.54
C LEU A 61 -5.64 -5.28 -3.23
N GLU A 62 -6.79 -5.79 -3.68
CA GLU A 62 -7.86 -4.96 -4.25
C GLU A 62 -8.49 -4.04 -3.21
N GLU A 63 -8.71 -4.52 -1.97
CA GLU A 63 -9.15 -3.68 -0.84
C GLU A 63 -8.15 -2.51 -0.61
N LEU A 64 -6.84 -2.80 -0.61
CA LEU A 64 -5.80 -1.78 -0.45
C LEU A 64 -5.76 -0.80 -1.64
N ARG A 65 -5.86 -1.31 -2.88
CA ARG A 65 -5.89 -0.50 -4.10
C ARG A 65 -7.05 0.49 -4.09
N ASN A 66 -8.24 0.01 -3.72
CA ASN A 66 -9.43 0.86 -3.62
C ASN A 66 -9.28 1.93 -2.54
N SER A 67 -8.63 1.61 -1.42
CA SER A 67 -8.28 2.62 -0.40
C SER A 67 -7.19 3.61 -0.83
N ASN A 68 -6.45 3.28 -1.89
CA ASN A 68 -5.38 4.11 -2.47
C ASN A 68 -5.78 4.67 -3.86
N ASN A 69 -7.01 5.16 -3.99
CA ASN A 69 -7.54 5.81 -5.20
C ASN A 69 -7.44 4.95 -6.47
N GLY A 70 -7.48 3.63 -6.34
CA GLY A 70 -7.40 2.71 -7.48
C GLY A 70 -5.98 2.42 -7.98
N ILE A 71 -4.93 2.89 -7.28
CA ILE A 71 -3.52 2.79 -7.69
C ILE A 71 -2.78 1.82 -6.77
N PHE A 72 -1.90 0.98 -7.31
CA PHE A 72 -1.10 0.07 -6.49
C PHE A 72 0.17 0.71 -5.94
N LYS A 73 0.84 1.53 -6.75
CA LYS A 73 2.10 2.17 -6.37
C LYS A 73 1.94 3.01 -5.09
N GLY A 74 2.91 2.85 -4.19
CA GLY A 74 2.97 3.57 -2.91
C GLY A 74 2.30 2.85 -1.73
N ILE A 75 1.53 1.79 -1.98
CA ILE A 75 0.91 1.01 -0.89
C ILE A 75 1.99 0.32 -0.05
N ARG A 76 1.88 0.46 1.27
CA ARG A 76 2.70 -0.25 2.26
C ARG A 76 1.85 -1.23 3.06
N PHE A 77 2.32 -2.47 3.16
CA PHE A 77 1.60 -3.53 3.84
C PHE A 77 2.54 -4.61 4.37
N SER A 78 2.04 -5.38 5.32
CA SER A 78 2.73 -6.59 5.81
C SER A 78 2.05 -7.82 5.22
N VAL A 79 2.85 -8.80 4.81
CA VAL A 79 2.34 -10.07 4.27
C VAL A 79 3.05 -11.27 4.87
N ARG A 80 2.29 -12.34 5.08
CA ARG A 80 2.81 -13.69 5.40
C ARG A 80 1.92 -14.76 4.79
N LYS A 81 2.37 -16.01 4.84
CA LYS A 81 1.52 -17.19 4.70
C LYS A 81 1.00 -17.64 6.05
N GLU A 82 -0.21 -18.16 6.10
CA GLU A 82 -0.81 -18.75 7.29
C GLU A 82 -0.03 -19.98 7.78
N SER A 83 0.51 -20.78 6.84
CA SER A 83 1.33 -21.95 7.13
C SER A 83 2.38 -22.21 6.04
N MET A 84 3.24 -23.20 6.27
CA MET A 84 4.29 -23.61 5.32
C MET A 84 3.75 -24.42 4.12
N GLU A 85 2.49 -24.85 4.15
CA GLU A 85 1.89 -25.63 3.07
C GLU A 85 1.84 -24.83 1.77
N GLN A 86 2.02 -25.50 0.62
CA GLN A 86 2.06 -24.82 -0.67
C GLN A 86 0.77 -24.02 -0.96
N ALA A 87 -0.38 -24.59 -0.60
CA ALA A 87 -1.71 -24.00 -0.81
C ALA A 87 -2.18 -23.06 0.34
N ALA A 88 -1.34 -22.83 1.37
CA ALA A 88 -1.70 -21.98 2.50
C ALA A 88 -2.07 -20.57 2.04
N GLN A 89 -3.05 -19.97 2.72
CA GLN A 89 -3.53 -18.64 2.38
C GLN A 89 -2.50 -17.56 2.73
N TYR A 90 -2.61 -16.42 2.03
CA TYR A 90 -1.88 -15.22 2.37
C TYR A 90 -2.70 -14.39 3.36
N GLU A 91 -2.02 -13.87 4.37
CA GLU A 91 -2.54 -12.85 5.25
C GLU A 91 -1.87 -11.51 4.94
N VAL A 92 -2.66 -10.44 4.91
CA VAL A 92 -2.20 -9.09 4.58
C VAL A 92 -2.71 -8.13 5.65
N LEU A 93 -1.81 -7.34 6.22
CA LEU A 93 -2.14 -6.26 7.13
C LEU A 93 -1.80 -4.93 6.47
N SER A 94 -2.76 -4.01 6.45
CA SER A 94 -2.50 -2.64 6.01
C SER A 94 -1.61 -1.96 7.04
N ASN A 95 -0.46 -1.45 6.59
CA ASN A 95 0.34 -0.57 7.42
C ASN A 95 -0.16 0.84 7.10
N LYS A 96 -1.15 1.32 7.84
CA LYS A 96 -1.57 2.72 7.76
C LYS A 96 -0.41 3.58 8.28
N SER A 97 0.60 3.83 7.45
CA SER A 97 1.50 4.95 7.65
C SER A 97 0.69 6.19 7.33
N ILE A 98 0.34 6.92 8.39
CA ILE A 98 -0.11 8.31 8.43
C ILE A 98 0.25 9.06 7.13
N GLN A 99 -0.64 8.94 6.15
CA GLN A 99 -0.75 9.80 4.97
C GLN A 99 -2.22 10.27 4.84
N ASP A 100 -2.99 10.14 5.93
CA ASP A 100 -4.11 11.03 6.21
C ASP A 100 -3.54 12.36 6.72
N SER A 101 -2.94 13.13 5.81
CA SER A 101 -2.89 14.57 5.96
C SER A 101 -3.95 15.17 5.04
N GLY A 102 -5.13 15.39 5.62
CA GLY A 102 -6.04 16.48 5.26
C GLY A 102 -6.98 16.22 4.10
N THR A 103 -8.26 15.97 4.42
CA THR A 103 -9.44 16.81 4.10
C THR A 103 -10.65 16.00 4.58
N SER A 104 -11.28 16.30 5.72
CA SER A 104 -12.61 16.95 5.64
C SER A 104 -13.12 17.58 6.96
N GLU A 105 -12.53 17.32 8.13
CA GLU A 105 -13.10 17.83 9.40
C GLU A 105 -12.34 19.03 9.99
N THR A 106 -11.00 19.05 9.91
CA THR A 106 -10.19 20.15 10.45
C THR A 106 -10.32 21.45 9.67
N SER A 107 -10.70 21.39 8.38
CA SER A 107 -10.92 22.58 7.56
C SER A 107 -12.17 23.35 8.00
N GLN A 108 -13.23 22.66 8.43
CA GLN A 108 -14.45 23.33 8.91
C GLN A 108 -14.24 23.98 10.27
N GLU A 109 -13.47 23.34 11.15
CA GLU A 109 -13.19 23.86 12.49
C GLU A 109 -12.25 25.07 12.45
N ASN A 110 -11.22 25.05 11.59
CA ASN A 110 -10.32 26.19 11.40
C ASN A 110 -11.01 27.38 10.71
N ILE A 111 -11.94 27.14 9.78
CA ILE A 111 -12.76 28.20 9.17
C ILE A 111 -13.65 28.85 10.25
N ARG A 112 -14.35 28.05 11.06
CA ARG A 112 -15.19 28.55 12.16
C ARG A 112 -14.41 29.35 13.19
N LEU A 113 -13.23 28.88 13.59
CA LEU A 113 -12.36 29.62 14.51
C LEU A 113 -11.91 30.96 13.92
N SER A 114 -11.62 31.01 12.62
CA SER A 114 -11.20 32.25 11.95
C SER A 114 -12.33 33.28 11.86
N GLU A 115 -13.56 32.84 11.62
CA GLU A 115 -14.75 33.71 11.60
C GLU A 115 -15.09 34.26 12.99
N ASP A 116 -14.97 33.43 14.03
CA ASP A 116 -15.20 33.86 15.42
C ASP A 116 -14.15 34.87 15.91
N ILE A 117 -12.89 34.73 15.48
CA ILE A 117 -11.83 35.66 15.81
C ILE A 117 -12.04 37.02 15.12
N GLN A 118 -12.43 37.02 13.84
CA GLN A 118 -12.73 38.27 13.12
C GLN A 118 -13.90 39.02 13.75
N LYS A 119 -14.96 38.30 14.11
CA LYS A 119 -16.13 38.90 14.76
C LYS A 119 -15.82 39.49 16.13
N LYS A 120 -14.94 38.87 16.92
CA LYS A 120 -14.46 39.42 18.19
C LYS A 120 -13.59 40.67 18.00
N LEU A 121 -12.75 40.70 16.97
CA LEU A 121 -11.91 41.86 16.67
C LEU A 121 -12.75 43.09 16.27
N GLU A 122 -13.80 42.89 15.46
CA GLU A 122 -14.71 43.99 15.08
C GLU A 122 -15.48 44.57 16.28
N GLN A 123 -15.88 43.72 17.25
CA GLN A 123 -16.55 44.18 18.47
C GLN A 123 -15.66 44.96 19.43
N VAL A 124 -14.34 44.75 19.38
CA VAL A 124 -13.38 45.48 20.24
C VAL A 124 -12.96 46.80 19.60
N LEU A 125 -13.11 46.93 18.28
CA LEU A 125 -12.76 48.12 17.50
C LEU A 125 -13.95 49.09 17.29
N SER A 126 -15.15 48.73 17.75
CA SER A 126 -16.35 49.60 17.82
C SER A 126 -16.50 50.23 19.20
#